data_AF-A0A9E6T9B7-F1
#
_entry.id   AF-A0A9E6T9B7-F1
#
_cell.length_a   1.000
_cell.length_b   1.000
_cell.length_c   1.000
_cell.angle_alpha   90.00
_cell.angle_beta   90.00
_cell.angle_gamma   90.00
#
_symmetry.space_group_name_H-M   'P 1'
#
loop_
_entity.id
_entity.type
_entity.pdbx_description
1 polymer ?
#
loop_
_entity_poly.entity_id
_entity_poly.type
_entity_poly.pdbx_seq_one_letter_code
_entity_poly.pdbx_strand_id
1 'polypeptide(L)'
;MDFVYEVVTRREFDDGFVSDQFVRWDGVSSSLEEIKQNILYVEKHKVVALRQRLVLDSGAEVDIPIFETLHILPDRTGVLVIFEKEPSRFGVSHAPWFFSFPNNAAIYNVDGSLRHQLCNPYGKNSYIGAIHSGAMPDHPDKLGVLIGTVGHEPEWLYLVDPNSPQLISTGKWIRY
;
A
#
# COMPACT_ATOMS: atom_id res chain seq x y z
N MET A 1 21.93 8.44 0.98
CA MET A 1 20.65 7.90 0.49
C MET A 1 19.76 7.80 1.70
N ASP A 2 18.54 8.31 1.62
CA ASP A 2 17.60 8.34 2.74
C ASP A 2 16.58 7.20 2.55
N PHE A 3 16.10 6.63 3.65
CA PHE A 3 15.25 5.44 3.65
C PHE A 3 13.95 5.69 4.40
N VAL A 4 12.89 4.99 4.01
CA VAL A 4 11.62 5.04 4.76
C VAL A 4 11.85 4.44 6.15
N TYR A 5 11.54 5.22 7.18
CA TYR A 5 11.50 4.80 8.57
C TYR A 5 10.09 4.33 8.94
N GLU A 6 9.07 5.13 8.63
CA GLU A 6 7.67 4.78 8.84
C GLU A 6 6.73 5.47 7.85
N VAL A 7 5.55 4.91 7.72
CA VAL A 7 4.40 5.54 7.09
C VAL A 7 3.48 6.04 8.18
N VAL A 8 3.04 7.30 8.10
CA VAL A 8 2.07 7.89 9.01
C VAL A 8 0.81 8.28 8.25
N THR A 9 -0.34 7.86 8.76
CA THR A 9 -1.67 8.27 8.30
C THR A 9 -2.34 9.10 9.38
N ARG A 10 -2.61 10.37 9.06
CA ARG A 10 -3.33 11.32 9.92
C ARG A 10 -4.75 11.51 9.42
N ARG A 11 -5.71 11.40 10.34
CA ARG A 11 -7.15 11.67 10.13
C ARG A 11 -7.56 12.87 10.95
N GLU A 12 -8.28 13.79 10.32
CA GLU A 12 -8.96 14.90 10.98
C GLU A 12 -10.47 14.70 10.89
N PHE A 13 -11.16 14.91 12.00
CA PHE A 13 -12.59 14.71 12.15
C PHE A 13 -13.34 16.05 12.20
N ASP A 14 -14.64 15.99 11.96
CA ASP A 14 -15.54 17.16 11.92
C ASP A 14 -15.66 17.93 13.23
N ASP A 15 -15.32 17.30 14.35
CA ASP A 15 -15.25 17.91 15.69
C ASP A 15 -13.86 18.48 16.04
N GLY A 16 -12.90 18.42 15.12
CA GLY A 16 -11.52 18.86 15.31
C GLY A 16 -10.62 17.85 16.01
N PHE A 17 -11.11 16.64 16.33
CA PHE A 17 -10.25 15.56 16.81
C PHE A 17 -9.27 15.14 15.71
N VAL A 18 -8.05 14.79 16.10
CA VAL A 18 -6.99 14.31 15.20
C VAL A 18 -6.48 12.98 15.70
N SER A 19 -6.36 12.03 14.80
CA SER A 19 -5.79 10.72 15.07
C SER A 19 -4.68 10.39 14.09
N ASP A 20 -3.55 9.93 14.63
CA ASP A 20 -2.43 9.43 13.86
C ASP A 20 -2.32 7.91 14.01
N GLN A 21 -2.05 7.23 12.90
CA GLN A 21 -1.65 5.83 12.87
C GLN A 21 -0.33 5.71 12.12
N PHE A 22 0.49 4.74 12.49
CA PHE A 22 1.77 4.52 11.82
C PHE A 22 2.09 3.04 11.65
N VAL A 23 2.93 2.76 10.65
CA VAL A 23 3.59 1.47 10.42
C VAL A 23 5.05 1.73 10.12
N ARG A 24 5.94 1.19 10.94
CA ARG A 24 7.39 1.24 10.76
C ARG A 24 7.90 0.11 9.88
N TRP A 25 9.08 0.32 9.32
CA TRP A 25 9.77 -0.66 8.49
C TRP A 25 10.04 -2.00 9.20
N ASP A 26 10.19 -2.00 10.53
CA ASP A 26 10.46 -3.17 11.36
C ASP A 26 9.18 -3.89 11.85
N GLY A 27 8.01 -3.48 11.34
CA GLY A 27 6.72 -4.07 11.68
C GLY A 27 6.08 -3.53 12.96
N VAL A 28 6.75 -2.61 13.67
CA VAL A 28 6.11 -1.88 14.78
C VAL A 28 5.05 -0.96 14.19
N SER A 29 3.82 -1.06 14.66
CA SER A 29 2.70 -0.22 14.22
C SER A 29 1.88 0.27 15.40
N SER A 30 0.92 1.14 15.13
CA SER A 30 -0.16 1.42 16.09
C SER A 30 -0.77 0.13 16.62
N SER A 31 -1.07 0.12 17.92
CA SER A 31 -1.59 -1.05 18.62
C SER A 31 -2.97 -1.46 18.13
N LEU A 32 -3.34 -2.72 18.36
CA LEU A 32 -4.66 -3.22 18.01
C LEU A 32 -5.78 -2.44 18.74
N GLU A 33 -5.54 -2.07 19.99
CA GLU A 33 -6.45 -1.26 20.80
C GLU A 33 -6.66 0.13 20.19
N GLU A 34 -5.58 0.82 19.80
CA GLU A 34 -5.68 2.12 19.12
C GLU A 34 -6.41 2.00 17.78
N ILE A 35 -6.12 0.96 16.99
CA ILE A 35 -6.81 0.70 15.72
C ILE A 35 -8.32 0.49 15.96
N LYS A 36 -8.70 -0.33 16.95
CA LYS A 36 -10.11 -0.57 17.29
C LYS A 36 -10.83 0.69 17.74
N GLN A 37 -10.22 1.49 18.61
CA GLN A 37 -10.80 2.76 19.07
C GLN A 37 -11.02 3.72 17.89
N ASN A 38 -10.06 3.77 16.96
CA ASN A 38 -10.16 4.62 15.78
C ASN A 38 -11.30 4.17 14.84
N ILE A 39 -11.45 2.85 14.60
CA ILE A 39 -12.56 2.30 13.82
C ILE A 39 -13.90 2.71 14.43
N LEU A 40 -14.07 2.52 15.74
CA LEU A 40 -15.29 2.92 16.46
C LEU A 40 -15.54 4.43 16.42
N TYR A 41 -14.48 5.24 16.36
CA TYR A 41 -14.59 6.69 16.25
C TYR A 41 -15.07 7.13 14.86
N VAL A 42 -14.53 6.52 13.80
CA VAL A 42 -14.91 6.78 12.39
C VAL A 42 -16.38 6.42 12.11
N GLU A 43 -16.96 5.47 12.85
CA GLU A 43 -18.40 5.16 12.76
C GLU A 43 -19.30 6.28 13.30
N LYS A 44 -18.78 7.11 14.23
CA LYS A 44 -19.55 8.15 14.93
C LYS A 44 -19.25 9.55 14.39
N HIS A 45 -18.05 9.77 13.89
CA HIS A 45 -17.54 11.07 13.46
C HIS A 45 -17.06 11.04 12.02
N LYS A 46 -17.38 12.10 11.27
CA LYS A 46 -17.00 12.16 9.86
C LYS A 46 -15.54 12.57 9.73
N VAL A 47 -14.74 11.75 9.04
CA VAL A 47 -13.40 12.17 8.59
C VAL A 47 -13.55 13.29 7.55
N VAL A 48 -12.98 14.46 7.81
CA VAL A 48 -13.01 15.65 6.94
C VAL A 48 -11.72 15.83 6.15
N ALA A 49 -10.58 15.38 6.68
CA ALA A 49 -9.31 15.37 5.98
C ALA A 49 -8.51 14.10 6.30
N LEU A 50 -7.74 13.67 5.32
CA LEU A 50 -6.81 12.55 5.43
C LEU A 50 -5.47 13.02 4.87
N ARG A 51 -4.38 12.72 5.58
CA ARG A 51 -3.02 13.03 5.16
C ARG A 51 -2.17 11.80 5.35
N GLN A 52 -1.34 11.47 4.36
CA GLN A 52 -0.44 10.35 4.41
C GLN A 52 0.96 10.81 4.06
N ARG A 53 1.95 10.40 4.85
CA ARG A 53 3.33 10.82 4.70
C ARG A 53 4.30 9.69 4.99
N LEU A 54 5.44 9.74 4.30
CA LEU A 54 6.62 8.96 4.64
C LEU A 54 7.45 9.78 5.62
N VAL A 55 7.90 9.15 6.70
CA VAL A 55 8.94 9.69 7.58
C VAL A 55 10.22 8.94 7.23
N LEU A 56 11.29 9.69 6.95
CA LEU A 56 12.58 9.13 6.55
C LEU A 56 13.53 9.01 7.76
N ASP A 57 14.62 8.23 7.62
CA ASP A 57 15.64 8.07 8.67
C ASP A 57 16.26 9.42 9.09
N SER A 58 16.33 10.39 8.16
CA SER A 58 16.77 11.75 8.47
C SER A 58 15.79 12.57 9.34
N GLY A 59 14.57 12.08 9.55
CA GLY A 59 13.46 12.81 10.13
C GLY A 59 12.70 13.71 9.15
N ALA A 60 13.11 13.73 7.87
CA ALA A 60 12.35 14.43 6.83
C ALA A 60 10.99 13.75 6.62
N GLU A 61 9.97 14.56 6.33
CA GLU A 61 8.63 14.09 6.00
C GLU A 61 8.30 14.36 4.53
N VAL A 62 7.74 13.37 3.86
CA VAL A 62 7.32 13.45 2.45
C VAL A 62 5.83 13.13 2.36
N ASP A 63 5.03 14.12 1.97
CA ASP A 63 3.59 13.93 1.76
C ASP A 63 3.34 13.12 0.48
N ILE A 64 2.45 12.13 0.57
CA ILE A 64 2.00 11.35 -0.57
C ILE A 64 0.48 11.51 -0.70
N PRO A 65 -0.04 12.01 -1.84
CA PRO A 65 -1.47 12.19 -2.07
C PRO A 65 -2.18 10.87 -2.47
N ILE A 66 -1.79 9.79 -1.80
CA ILE A 66 -2.30 8.41 -1.94
C ILE A 66 -2.80 7.99 -0.56
N PHE A 67 -3.99 7.41 -0.52
CA PHE A 67 -4.70 7.14 0.74
C PHE A 67 -5.05 5.68 0.94
N GLU A 68 -4.61 4.85 -0.01
CA GLU A 68 -4.48 3.42 0.10
C GLU A 68 -3.33 3.06 1.04
N THR A 69 -3.24 1.80 1.42
CA THR A 69 -2.16 1.32 2.28
C THR A 69 -0.82 1.43 1.56
N LEU A 70 0.15 2.13 2.15
CA LEU A 70 1.52 2.18 1.65
C LEU A 70 2.33 1.07 2.31
N HIS A 71 2.75 0.08 1.52
CA HIS A 71 3.57 -1.03 1.99
C HIS A 71 5.05 -0.71 1.80
N ILE A 72 5.79 -0.56 2.89
CA ILE A 72 7.24 -0.28 2.85
C ILE A 72 7.95 -1.44 2.13
N LEU A 73 8.77 -1.11 1.12
CA LEU A 73 9.60 -2.11 0.45
C LEU A 73 10.66 -2.68 1.42
N PRO A 74 11.08 -3.95 1.28
CA PRO A 74 12.10 -4.54 2.13
C PRO A 74 13.45 -3.79 2.10
N ASP A 75 13.79 -3.19 0.95
CA ASP A 75 14.98 -2.35 0.78
C ASP A 75 14.81 -0.91 1.33
N ARG A 76 13.60 -0.57 1.79
CA ARG A 76 13.20 0.72 2.37
C ARG A 76 13.38 1.92 1.43
N THR A 77 13.63 1.70 0.15
CA THR A 77 13.85 2.76 -0.84
C THR A 77 12.56 3.41 -1.34
N GLY A 78 11.41 2.93 -0.86
CA GLY A 78 10.12 3.34 -1.35
C GLY A 78 8.98 2.52 -0.75
N VAL A 79 7.81 2.67 -1.36
CA VAL A 79 6.58 2.00 -0.96
C VAL A 79 5.87 1.39 -2.17
N LEU A 80 5.23 0.25 -1.96
CA LEU A 80 4.29 -0.38 -2.88
C LEU A 80 2.86 -0.01 -2.47
N VAL A 81 2.06 0.36 -3.46
CA VAL A 81 0.63 0.68 -3.30
C VAL A 81 -0.16 -0.23 -4.21
N ILE A 82 -1.23 -0.82 -3.68
CA ILE A 82 -2.26 -1.53 -4.45
C ILE A 82 -3.54 -0.69 -4.36
N PHE A 83 -4.02 -0.25 -5.52
CA PHE A 83 -5.19 0.60 -5.65
C PHE A 83 -6.46 -0.21 -5.71
N GLU A 84 -7.48 0.26 -5.01
CA GLU A 84 -8.84 -0.28 -5.13
C GLU A 84 -9.43 0.02 -6.52
N LYS A 85 -10.61 -0.56 -6.79
CA LYS A 85 -11.32 -0.36 -8.06
C LYS A 85 -11.60 1.11 -8.38
N GLU A 86 -11.89 1.90 -7.34
CA GLU A 86 -12.14 3.34 -7.42
C GLU A 86 -11.22 4.07 -6.44
N PRO A 87 -10.76 5.28 -6.78
CA PRO A 87 -9.90 6.05 -5.88
C PRO A 87 -10.65 6.42 -4.60
N SER A 88 -9.91 6.53 -3.50
CA SER A 88 -10.44 7.14 -2.28
C SER A 88 -11.05 8.53 -2.57
N ARG A 89 -12.15 8.88 -1.88
CA ARG A 89 -12.76 10.21 -1.97
C ARG A 89 -11.82 11.36 -1.59
N PHE A 90 -10.75 11.05 -0.86
CA PHE A 90 -9.71 12.00 -0.48
C PHE A 90 -8.55 12.04 -1.48
N GLY A 91 -8.44 11.02 -2.34
CA GLY A 91 -7.33 10.81 -3.25
C GLY A 91 -7.46 11.51 -4.58
N VAL A 92 -6.34 11.52 -5.30
CA VAL A 92 -6.28 12.00 -6.68
C VAL A 92 -6.60 10.86 -7.63
N SER A 93 -7.57 11.07 -8.52
CA SER A 93 -8.14 10.01 -9.37
C SER A 93 -7.38 9.71 -10.67
N HIS A 94 -6.19 10.29 -10.85
CA HIS A 94 -5.41 10.16 -12.09
C HIS A 94 -3.94 9.87 -11.81
N ALA A 95 -3.25 9.32 -12.81
CA ALA A 95 -1.82 9.08 -12.76
C ALA A 95 -1.03 10.39 -12.48
N PRO A 96 0.07 10.34 -11.72
CA PRO A 96 0.70 9.13 -11.21
C PRO A 96 0.10 8.62 -9.90
N TRP A 97 -1.00 9.16 -9.38
CA TRP A 97 -1.48 8.92 -8.01
C TRP A 97 -2.57 7.85 -7.88
N PHE A 98 -3.11 7.39 -9.00
CA PHE A 98 -4.08 6.30 -9.05
C PHE A 98 -3.94 5.53 -10.36
N PHE A 99 -4.04 4.20 -10.25
CA PHE A 99 -4.05 3.30 -11.40
C PHE A 99 -5.22 2.32 -11.27
N SER A 100 -6.05 2.24 -12.31
CA SER A 100 -7.18 1.32 -12.35
C SER A 100 -6.78 -0.09 -12.77
N PHE A 101 -7.72 -1.02 -12.61
CA PHE A 101 -7.56 -2.40 -13.05
C PHE A 101 -7.26 -2.44 -14.57
N PRO A 102 -6.40 -3.38 -15.03
CA PRO A 102 -5.82 -4.50 -14.28
C PRO A 102 -4.45 -4.22 -13.64
N ASN A 103 -3.81 -3.10 -13.99
CA ASN A 103 -2.46 -2.71 -13.55
C ASN A 103 -2.54 -1.74 -12.38
N ASN A 104 -3.26 -2.13 -11.34
CA ASN A 104 -3.66 -1.28 -10.22
C ASN A 104 -2.67 -1.26 -9.08
N ALA A 105 -1.38 -1.40 -9.35
CA ALA A 105 -0.37 -1.28 -8.31
C ALA A 105 0.83 -0.48 -8.83
N ALA A 106 1.50 0.22 -7.93
CA ALA A 106 2.66 1.02 -8.27
C ALA A 106 3.65 1.11 -7.11
N ILE A 107 4.91 1.31 -7.48
CA ILE A 107 6.02 1.58 -6.56
C ILE A 107 6.35 3.06 -6.65
N TYR A 108 6.49 3.72 -5.50
CA TYR A 108 6.96 5.09 -5.37
C TYR A 108 8.28 5.11 -4.61
N ASN A 109 9.15 6.05 -4.97
CA ASN A 109 10.41 6.32 -4.26
C ASN A 109 10.14 7.01 -2.92
N VAL A 110 11.19 7.08 -2.08
CA VAL A 110 11.15 7.83 -0.81
C VAL A 110 10.76 9.31 -0.96
N ASP A 111 11.00 9.91 -2.12
CA ASP A 111 10.64 11.30 -2.43
C ASP A 111 9.21 11.46 -2.97
N GLY A 112 8.43 10.37 -3.01
CA GLY A 112 7.05 10.35 -3.51
C GLY A 112 6.93 10.29 -5.04
N SER A 113 8.05 10.30 -5.78
CA SER A 113 8.00 10.13 -7.24
C SER A 113 7.62 8.70 -7.63
N LEU A 114 6.84 8.55 -8.69
CA LEU A 114 6.51 7.24 -9.26
C LEU A 114 7.79 6.57 -9.78
N ARG A 115 8.07 5.35 -9.29
CA ARG A 115 9.13 4.49 -9.81
C ARG A 115 8.60 3.64 -10.96
N HIS A 116 7.61 2.79 -10.70
CA HIS A 116 7.02 1.89 -11.69
C HIS A 116 5.53 1.67 -11.42
N GLN A 117 4.72 1.62 -12.47
CA GLN A 117 3.42 0.96 -12.43
C GLN A 117 3.64 -0.54 -12.69
N LEU A 118 3.10 -1.40 -11.83
CA LEU A 118 3.24 -2.84 -11.97
C LEU A 118 2.33 -3.37 -13.09
N CYS A 119 2.89 -4.27 -13.89
CA CYS A 119 2.20 -4.93 -14.98
C CYS A 119 1.56 -6.22 -14.49
N ASN A 120 0.24 -6.29 -14.54
CA ASN A 120 -0.50 -7.51 -14.33
C ASN A 120 -0.41 -8.39 -15.60
N PRO A 121 0.12 -9.63 -15.50
CA PRO A 121 0.37 -10.48 -16.66
C PRO A 121 -0.91 -11.04 -17.32
N TYR A 122 -2.06 -11.00 -16.65
CA TYR A 122 -3.32 -11.57 -17.18
C TYR A 122 -4.21 -10.53 -17.89
N GLY A 123 -3.94 -9.23 -17.70
CA GLY A 123 -4.68 -8.17 -18.38
C GLY A 123 -6.16 -8.11 -17.99
N LYS A 124 -7.04 -7.88 -18.97
CA LYS A 124 -8.46 -7.59 -18.74
C LYS A 124 -9.14 -8.68 -17.88
N ASN A 125 -10.03 -8.26 -16.98
CA ASN A 125 -10.77 -9.11 -16.00
C ASN A 125 -9.90 -9.69 -14.87
N SER A 126 -8.68 -9.19 -14.67
CA SER A 126 -7.84 -9.50 -13.52
C SER A 126 -7.45 -8.23 -12.77
N TYR A 127 -6.92 -8.39 -11.56
CA TYR A 127 -6.44 -7.28 -10.72
C TYR A 127 -5.40 -7.78 -9.72
N ILE A 128 -4.55 -6.88 -9.26
CA ILE A 128 -3.66 -7.12 -8.12
C ILE A 128 -4.49 -6.85 -6.87
N GLY A 129 -4.76 -7.88 -6.06
CA GLY A 129 -5.75 -7.81 -4.99
C GLY A 129 -5.17 -7.38 -3.64
N ALA A 130 -4.07 -8.02 -3.22
CA ALA A 130 -3.48 -7.77 -1.92
C ALA A 130 -1.99 -8.13 -1.87
N ILE A 131 -1.32 -7.65 -0.83
CA ILE A 131 0.00 -8.18 -0.41
C ILE A 131 -0.20 -9.56 0.20
N HIS A 132 0.71 -10.48 -0.11
CA HIS A 132 0.80 -11.75 0.59
C HIS A 132 1.42 -11.54 1.99
N SER A 133 0.66 -11.84 3.04
CA SER A 133 1.08 -11.71 4.44
C SER A 133 1.79 -12.94 5.02
N GLY A 134 1.85 -14.04 4.27
CA GLY A 134 2.54 -15.25 4.69
C GLY A 134 4.06 -15.11 4.61
N ALA A 135 4.78 -15.84 5.46
CA ALA A 135 6.22 -15.93 5.38
C ALA A 135 6.65 -16.54 4.03
N MET A 136 7.64 -15.93 3.38
CA MET A 136 8.25 -16.43 2.15
C MET A 136 9.75 -16.70 2.40
N PRO A 137 10.11 -17.85 3.01
CA PRO A 137 11.50 -18.11 3.42
C PRO A 137 12.49 -18.13 2.25
N ASP A 138 12.03 -18.50 1.06
CA ASP A 138 12.85 -18.53 -0.16
C ASP A 138 13.12 -17.13 -0.72
N HIS A 139 12.31 -16.13 -0.33
CA HIS A 139 12.35 -14.75 -0.83
C HIS A 139 12.07 -13.73 0.30
N PRO A 140 12.88 -13.70 1.38
CA PRO A 140 12.67 -12.82 2.52
C PRO A 140 12.88 -11.34 2.17
N ASP A 141 13.51 -11.06 1.04
CA ASP A 141 13.86 -9.75 0.51
C ASP A 141 12.79 -9.18 -0.44
N LYS A 142 11.68 -9.90 -0.68
CA LYS A 142 10.65 -9.50 -1.65
C LYS A 142 9.27 -9.43 -1.02
N LEU A 143 8.46 -8.50 -1.52
CA LEU A 143 7.02 -8.52 -1.27
C LEU A 143 6.34 -9.49 -2.23
N GLY A 144 5.34 -10.20 -1.72
CA GLY A 144 4.44 -11.01 -2.51
C GLY A 144 3.16 -10.23 -2.78
N VAL A 145 2.62 -10.36 -3.98
CA VAL A 145 1.29 -9.86 -4.33
C VAL A 145 0.43 -10.99 -4.88
N LEU A 146 -0.86 -10.90 -4.63
CA LEU A 146 -1.85 -11.85 -5.09
C LEU A 146 -2.59 -11.27 -6.28
N ILE A 147 -2.68 -12.04 -7.35
CA ILE A 147 -3.42 -11.66 -8.56
C ILE A 147 -4.67 -12.53 -8.66
N GLY A 148 -5.81 -11.84 -8.57
CA GLY A 148 -7.13 -12.44 -8.67
C GLY A 148 -7.74 -12.24 -10.06
N THR A 149 -8.72 -13.09 -10.36
CA THR A 149 -9.65 -12.86 -11.47
C THR A 149 -10.95 -12.31 -10.90
N VAL A 150 -11.57 -11.34 -11.56
CA VAL A 150 -12.84 -10.76 -11.08
C VAL A 150 -13.89 -11.85 -10.97
N GLY A 151 -14.39 -12.10 -9.75
CA GLY A 151 -15.43 -13.08 -9.45
C GLY A 151 -14.96 -14.52 -9.18
N HIS A 152 -13.64 -14.78 -9.05
CA HIS A 152 -13.12 -16.14 -8.86
C HIS A 152 -11.94 -16.23 -7.88
N GLU A 153 -11.95 -17.30 -7.09
CA GLU A 153 -10.79 -17.87 -6.40
C GLU A 153 -10.32 -19.13 -7.17
N PRO A 154 -9.02 -19.44 -7.26
CA PRO A 154 -7.89 -18.96 -6.43
C PRO A 154 -7.08 -17.78 -6.98
N GLU A 155 -6.26 -17.17 -6.12
CA GLU A 155 -5.33 -16.08 -6.46
C GLU A 155 -3.90 -16.59 -6.67
N TRP A 156 -3.23 -16.09 -7.71
CA TRP A 156 -1.85 -16.45 -8.03
C TRP A 156 -0.86 -15.58 -7.26
N LEU A 157 0.15 -16.22 -6.65
CA LEU A 157 1.21 -15.51 -5.94
C LEU A 157 2.33 -15.09 -6.90
N TYR A 158 2.64 -13.81 -6.89
CA TYR A 158 3.76 -13.22 -7.61
C TYR A 158 4.67 -12.46 -6.65
N LEU A 159 5.97 -12.38 -6.97
CA LEU A 159 6.91 -11.53 -6.26
C LEU A 159 7.08 -10.21 -6.98
N VAL A 160 7.25 -9.16 -6.19
CA VAL A 160 7.56 -7.82 -6.68
C VAL A 160 9.07 -7.67 -6.81
N ASP A 161 9.50 -7.17 -7.97
CA ASP A 161 10.86 -6.67 -8.17
C ASP A 161 10.84 -5.13 -8.02
N PRO A 162 11.51 -4.57 -7.00
CA PRO A 162 11.57 -3.11 -6.82
C PRO A 162 12.14 -2.32 -8.01
N ASN A 163 12.86 -3.00 -8.91
CA ASN A 163 13.56 -2.40 -10.05
C ASN A 163 12.93 -2.71 -11.41
N SER A 164 11.77 -3.38 -11.43
CA SER A 164 11.10 -3.76 -12.66
C SER A 164 9.58 -3.60 -12.54
N PRO A 165 8.88 -3.14 -13.58
CA PRO A 165 7.42 -3.16 -13.60
C PRO A 165 6.85 -4.58 -13.72
N GLN A 166 7.67 -5.58 -14.08
CA GLN A 166 7.22 -6.95 -14.27
C GLN A 166 7.19 -7.71 -12.94
N LEU A 167 6.14 -8.51 -12.77
CA LEU A 167 5.99 -9.41 -11.63
C LEU A 167 6.68 -10.75 -11.90
N ILE A 168 7.32 -11.31 -10.87
CA ILE A 168 8.01 -12.60 -10.95
C ILE A 168 7.03 -13.70 -10.54
N SER A 169 6.68 -14.58 -11.46
CA SER A 169 5.79 -15.71 -11.15
C SER A 169 6.44 -16.68 -10.18
N THR A 170 5.71 -17.08 -9.15
CA THR A 170 6.15 -18.15 -8.24
C THR A 170 5.68 -19.54 -8.67
N GLY A 171 4.73 -19.61 -9.62
CA GLY A 171 4.01 -20.83 -9.96
C GLY A 171 3.08 -21.35 -8.86
N LYS A 172 2.92 -20.62 -7.75
CA LYS A 172 2.07 -20.99 -6.61
C LYS A 172 0.76 -20.22 -6.65
N TRP A 173 -0.31 -20.88 -6.21
CA TRP A 173 -1.61 -20.27 -5.95
C TRP A 173 -1.93 -20.38 -4.47
N ILE A 174 -2.65 -19.40 -3.94
CA ILE A 174 -3.13 -19.38 -2.57
C ILE A 174 -4.62 -19.69 -2.59
N ARG A 175 -5.04 -20.59 -1.70
CA ARG A 175 -6.45 -20.87 -1.42
C ARG A 175 -6.74 -20.47 0.02
N TYR A 176 -7.81 -19.72 0.21
CA TYR A 176 -8.35 -19.40 1.53
C TYR A 176 -9.36 -20.47 1.98
#